data_AF-A0A2B7ITZ3-F1
#
_entry.id   AF-A0A2B7ITZ3-F1
#
_cell.length_a   1.000
_cell.length_b   1.000
_cell.length_c   1.000
_cell.angle_alpha   90.00
_cell.angle_beta   90.00
_cell.angle_gamma   90.00
#
_symmetry.space_group_name_H-M   'P 1'
#
loop_
_entity.id
_entity.type
_entity.pdbx_description
1 polymer ?
#
loop_
_entity_poly.entity_id
_entity_poly.type
_entity_poly.pdbx_seq_one_letter_code
_entity_poly.pdbx_strand_id
1 'polypeptide(L)'
;MAVIGFEPHMGGDTIMFIAANIGYMWGLALGIVSILLLWSQRGPNVDHGWVLWIAVVLSCVASIHHELNAPGIVGAIVAMALITPAGKWTTRWAVALIVAAVGNAARMGMPGLWARRHRVGDPYPYPKSTGEVPKRVSFIVDSVSHSLSNYPVVFFAIMLSVIAMCLVVMKRGFHRRAIGILLTLFCVASVGLAAASLRIITVLAQRKLVGDIRLYFSATGVLSGVCFGIVMVILVVLTVMVARLPGCGMVGVSTGAAFGYDALPLIQGSPGGRTSFLGLVVFTVSALIWAWAAVGLMRGSTAQGDSCVPASESGARVMAASETQLATVLAMVTTASCLGTGPLGAWEMLEGATLNGSVWRPVNAQVDAARRGERDTVVVPKALPAPDWLPDYAGRRGSTEARLHQYYDLPKNVTVVRR
;
A
#
# COMPACT_ATOMS: atom_id res chain seq x y z
N MET A 1 -2.23 -6.57 -23.96
CA MET A 1 -3.35 -5.64 -24.23
C MET A 1 -4.13 -6.02 -25.47
N ALA A 2 -3.51 -6.17 -26.66
CA ALA A 2 -4.25 -6.34 -27.93
C ALA A 2 -4.95 -7.69 -28.18
N VAL A 3 -4.64 -8.76 -27.43
CA VAL A 3 -5.17 -10.11 -27.73
C VAL A 3 -6.41 -10.48 -26.90
N ILE A 4 -6.66 -9.80 -25.77
CA ILE A 4 -7.72 -10.16 -24.80
C ILE A 4 -9.12 -9.69 -25.25
N GLY A 5 -9.19 -8.80 -26.26
CA GLY A 5 -10.44 -8.22 -26.77
C GLY A 5 -11.15 -9.02 -27.87
N PHE A 6 -10.57 -10.11 -28.37
CA PHE A 6 -11.09 -10.79 -29.57
C PHE A 6 -11.90 -12.07 -29.31
N GLU A 7 -12.02 -12.53 -28.06
CA GLU A 7 -12.67 -13.81 -27.76
C GLU A 7 -13.98 -13.63 -26.98
N PRO A 8 -15.14 -13.89 -27.60
CA PRO A 8 -16.47 -13.55 -27.05
C PRO A 8 -16.87 -14.36 -25.80
N HIS A 9 -16.08 -15.37 -25.41
CA HIS A 9 -16.30 -16.20 -24.23
C HIS A 9 -15.34 -15.92 -23.05
N MET A 10 -14.49 -14.89 -23.15
CA MET A 10 -13.53 -14.50 -22.09
C MET A 10 -14.09 -13.50 -21.06
N GLY A 11 -15.38 -13.16 -21.09
CA GLY A 11 -15.97 -12.07 -20.29
C GLY A 11 -15.58 -12.04 -18.80
N GLY A 12 -15.53 -13.19 -18.10
CA GLY A 12 -15.12 -13.25 -16.70
C GLY A 12 -13.63 -12.94 -16.46
N ASP A 13 -12.75 -13.44 -17.34
CA ASP A 13 -11.30 -13.30 -17.24
C ASP A 13 -10.87 -11.91 -17.70
N THR A 14 -11.52 -11.42 -18.76
CA THR A 14 -11.39 -10.04 -19.24
C THR A 14 -11.92 -9.06 -18.20
N ILE A 15 -13.02 -9.33 -17.48
CA ILE A 15 -13.51 -8.44 -16.39
C ILE A 15 -12.60 -8.47 -15.17
N MET A 16 -12.09 -9.63 -14.72
CA MET A 16 -11.13 -9.67 -13.61
C MET A 16 -9.78 -9.04 -13.98
N PHE A 17 -9.30 -9.26 -15.22
CA PHE A 17 -8.08 -8.64 -15.73
C PHE A 17 -8.25 -7.13 -15.99
N ILE A 18 -9.41 -6.67 -16.48
CA ILE A 18 -9.77 -5.26 -16.63
C ILE A 18 -9.94 -4.63 -15.23
N ALA A 19 -10.61 -5.29 -14.30
CA ALA A 19 -10.75 -4.78 -12.93
C ALA A 19 -9.37 -4.67 -12.26
N ALA A 20 -8.51 -5.69 -12.38
CA ALA A 20 -7.15 -5.68 -11.83
C ALA A 20 -6.22 -4.65 -12.51
N ASN A 21 -6.19 -4.59 -13.84
CA ASN A 21 -5.24 -3.74 -14.57
C ASN A 21 -5.78 -2.34 -14.91
N ILE A 22 -7.04 -2.21 -15.31
CA ILE A 22 -7.67 -0.91 -15.61
C ILE A 22 -8.27 -0.29 -14.33
N GLY A 23 -8.79 -1.10 -13.39
CA GLY A 23 -9.22 -0.57 -12.10
C GLY A 23 -8.04 -0.15 -11.22
N TYR A 24 -7.19 -1.11 -10.82
CA TYR A 24 -6.10 -0.82 -9.86
C TYR A 24 -4.93 -0.08 -10.51
N MET A 25 -4.31 -0.64 -11.56
CA MET A 25 -3.04 -0.09 -12.09
C MET A 25 -3.23 1.22 -12.86
N TRP A 26 -4.26 1.32 -13.71
CA TRP A 26 -4.56 2.57 -14.41
C TRP A 26 -5.06 3.66 -13.46
N GLY A 27 -5.97 3.33 -12.54
CA GLY A 27 -6.38 4.25 -11.48
C GLY A 27 -5.18 4.75 -10.66
N LEU A 28 -4.26 3.87 -10.29
CA LEU A 28 -3.01 4.23 -9.61
C LEU A 28 -2.15 5.16 -10.46
N ALA A 29 -1.94 4.83 -11.74
CA ALA A 29 -1.12 5.63 -12.65
C ALA A 29 -1.67 7.05 -12.78
N LEU A 30 -3.00 7.19 -12.96
CA LEU A 30 -3.68 8.48 -12.97
C LEU A 30 -3.51 9.23 -11.64
N GLY A 31 -3.61 8.52 -10.51
CA GLY A 31 -3.38 9.07 -9.18
C GLY A 31 -1.96 9.59 -8.99
N ILE A 32 -0.95 8.82 -9.41
CA ILE A 32 0.47 9.21 -9.38
C ILE A 32 0.71 10.43 -10.28
N VAL A 33 0.22 10.41 -11.52
CA VAL A 33 0.33 11.55 -12.44
C VAL A 33 -0.30 12.80 -11.84
N SER A 34 -1.51 12.68 -11.27
CA SER A 34 -2.18 13.77 -10.56
C SER A 34 -1.31 14.34 -9.42
N ILE A 35 -0.76 13.46 -8.56
CA ILE A 35 0.11 13.85 -7.45
C ILE A 35 1.36 14.59 -7.97
N LEU A 36 1.99 14.10 -9.03
CA LEU A 36 3.17 14.72 -9.63
C LEU A 36 2.84 16.07 -10.25
N LEU A 37 1.69 16.20 -10.93
CA LEU A 37 1.24 17.47 -11.49
C LEU A 37 0.97 18.48 -10.37
N LEU A 38 0.20 18.12 -9.33
CA LEU A 38 -0.03 18.98 -8.15
C LEU A 38 1.28 19.44 -7.52
N TRP A 39 2.26 18.54 -7.38
CA TRP A 39 3.57 18.88 -6.83
C TRP A 39 4.40 19.80 -7.75
N SER A 40 4.39 19.56 -9.05
CA SER A 40 5.17 20.32 -10.03
C SER A 40 4.72 21.78 -10.13
N GLN A 41 3.44 22.04 -9.90
CA GLN A 41 2.82 23.36 -10.03
C GLN A 41 2.89 24.19 -8.74
N ARG A 42 3.78 23.82 -7.79
CA ARG A 42 3.99 24.59 -6.56
C ARG A 42 4.79 25.87 -6.83
N GLY A 43 4.41 26.96 -6.18
CA GLY A 43 5.15 28.22 -6.21
C GLY A 43 4.60 29.28 -7.17
N PRO A 44 5.15 30.51 -7.08
CA PRO A 44 4.62 31.68 -7.78
C PRO A 44 4.89 31.69 -9.29
N ASN A 45 6.04 31.14 -9.73
CA ASN A 45 6.55 31.29 -11.10
C ASN A 45 6.09 30.18 -12.06
N VAL A 46 4.87 29.68 -11.89
CA VAL A 46 4.35 28.61 -12.75
C VAL A 46 3.24 29.16 -13.63
N ASP A 47 3.44 29.20 -14.94
CA ASP A 47 2.55 29.93 -15.86
C ASP A 47 1.27 29.16 -16.23
N HIS A 48 1.25 27.85 -16.01
CA HIS A 48 0.23 26.95 -16.55
C HIS A 48 -0.84 26.56 -15.52
N GLY A 49 -1.60 27.55 -15.01
CA GLY A 49 -2.63 27.33 -13.98
C GLY A 49 -3.70 26.27 -14.31
N TRP A 50 -3.96 26.01 -15.59
CA TRP A 50 -4.88 24.96 -16.05
C TRP A 50 -4.41 23.54 -15.68
N VAL A 51 -3.09 23.32 -15.54
CA VAL A 51 -2.52 22.01 -15.18
C VAL A 51 -2.98 21.57 -13.79
N LEU A 52 -3.19 22.51 -12.85
CA LEU A 52 -3.75 22.21 -11.53
C LEU A 52 -5.15 21.61 -11.64
N TRP A 53 -5.98 22.15 -12.53
CA TRP A 53 -7.35 21.67 -12.71
C TRP A 53 -7.40 20.32 -13.42
N ILE A 54 -6.48 20.08 -14.37
CA ILE A 54 -6.30 18.73 -14.91
C ILE A 54 -5.89 17.76 -13.81
N ALA A 55 -4.95 18.15 -12.95
CA ALA A 55 -4.53 17.30 -11.84
C ALA A 55 -5.71 16.98 -10.90
N VAL A 56 -6.53 17.99 -10.55
CA VAL A 56 -7.77 17.79 -9.76
C VAL A 56 -8.70 16.79 -10.45
N VAL A 57 -8.99 16.97 -11.74
CA VAL A 57 -9.87 16.06 -12.51
C VAL A 57 -9.29 14.64 -12.54
N LEU A 58 -8.00 14.50 -12.86
CA LEU A 58 -7.32 13.21 -12.89
C LEU A 58 -7.35 12.53 -11.52
N SER A 59 -7.23 13.29 -10.43
CA SER A 59 -7.34 12.75 -9.07
C SER A 59 -8.73 12.15 -8.81
N CYS A 60 -9.80 12.84 -9.23
CA CYS A 60 -11.16 12.38 -9.09
C CYS A 60 -11.41 11.14 -9.97
N VAL A 61 -10.92 11.16 -11.21
CA VAL A 61 -11.05 10.03 -12.15
C VAL A 61 -10.28 8.80 -11.63
N ALA A 62 -9.06 8.99 -11.11
CA ALA A 62 -8.27 7.93 -10.48
C ALA A 62 -9.04 7.26 -9.34
N SER A 63 -9.64 8.08 -8.48
CA SER A 63 -10.50 7.59 -7.41
C SER A 63 -11.76 6.91 -7.93
N ILE A 64 -12.35 7.37 -9.03
CA ILE A 64 -13.47 6.68 -9.72
C ILE A 64 -13.11 5.28 -10.15
N HIS A 65 -11.93 5.11 -10.77
CA HIS A 65 -11.44 3.82 -11.21
C HIS A 65 -11.22 2.84 -10.06
N HIS A 66 -10.74 3.34 -8.91
CA HIS A 66 -10.60 2.53 -7.72
C HIS A 66 -10.67 3.39 -6.45
N GLU A 67 -11.59 3.07 -5.55
CA GLU A 67 -11.80 3.82 -4.30
C GLU A 67 -10.57 3.86 -3.40
N LEU A 68 -9.67 2.88 -3.54
CA LEU A 68 -8.40 2.84 -2.81
C LEU A 68 -7.48 4.03 -3.15
N ASN A 69 -7.61 4.63 -4.34
CA ASN A 69 -6.77 5.77 -4.74
C ASN A 69 -7.09 7.03 -3.93
N ALA A 70 -8.31 7.19 -3.44
CA ALA A 70 -8.73 8.41 -2.75
C ALA A 70 -7.90 8.67 -1.47
N PRO A 71 -7.78 7.72 -0.52
CA PRO A 71 -6.96 7.92 0.67
C PRO A 71 -5.49 8.16 0.36
N GLY A 72 -4.93 7.46 -0.64
CA GLY A 72 -3.56 7.68 -1.10
C GLY A 72 -3.32 9.10 -1.64
N ILE A 73 -4.22 9.59 -2.49
CA ILE A 73 -4.16 10.97 -3.02
C ILE A 73 -4.29 11.99 -1.89
N VAL A 74 -5.24 11.79 -0.96
CA VAL A 74 -5.43 12.67 0.20
C VAL A 74 -4.18 12.68 1.08
N GLY A 75 -3.58 11.52 1.34
CA GLY A 75 -2.34 11.41 2.11
C GLY A 75 -1.18 12.17 1.45
N ALA A 76 -1.06 12.09 0.12
CA ALA A 76 -0.08 12.87 -0.63
C ALA A 76 -0.32 14.39 -0.50
N ILE A 77 -1.57 14.84 -0.62
CA ILE A 77 -1.96 16.26 -0.49
C ILE A 77 -1.63 16.79 0.92
N VAL A 78 -1.98 16.03 1.97
CA VAL A 78 -1.65 16.39 3.35
C VAL A 78 -0.13 16.50 3.52
N ALA A 79 0.63 15.55 2.99
CA ALA A 79 2.09 15.62 3.04
C ALA A 79 2.64 16.84 2.29
N MET A 80 2.13 17.14 1.09
CA MET A 80 2.50 18.36 0.35
C MET A 80 2.25 19.61 1.19
N ALA A 81 1.11 19.70 1.87
CA ALA A 81 0.78 20.83 2.74
C ALA A 81 1.76 20.96 3.92
N LEU A 82 2.11 19.85 4.58
CA LEU A 82 3.00 19.85 5.76
C LEU A 82 4.46 20.20 5.43
N ILE A 83 4.94 19.82 4.25
CA ILE A 83 6.35 20.02 3.84
C ILE A 83 6.57 21.31 3.05
N THR A 84 5.52 21.95 2.54
CA THR A 84 5.64 23.17 1.73
C THR A 84 5.86 24.40 2.60
N PRO A 85 6.99 25.13 2.43
CA PRO A 85 7.26 26.37 3.17
C PRO A 85 6.22 27.46 2.89
N ALA A 86 5.92 28.29 3.89
CA ALA A 86 4.93 29.38 3.81
C ALA A 86 5.09 30.27 2.55
N GLY A 87 6.31 30.65 2.19
CA GLY A 87 6.58 31.51 1.03
C GLY A 87 6.41 30.85 -0.35
N LYS A 88 6.11 29.54 -0.43
CA LYS A 88 5.83 28.84 -1.69
C LYS A 88 4.33 28.62 -1.95
N TRP A 89 3.48 28.99 -1.00
CA TRP A 89 2.04 28.88 -1.15
C TRP A 89 1.52 29.92 -2.13
N THR A 90 0.61 29.48 -3.01
CA THR A 90 -0.18 30.36 -3.86
C THR A 90 -1.65 30.02 -3.66
N THR A 91 -2.54 31.01 -3.78
CA THR A 91 -3.99 30.81 -3.59
C THR A 91 -4.52 29.74 -4.54
N ARG A 92 -4.14 29.79 -5.82
CA ARG A 92 -4.54 28.80 -6.83
C ARG A 92 -4.15 27.36 -6.46
N TRP A 93 -2.94 27.18 -5.93
CA TRP A 93 -2.44 25.85 -5.55
C TRP A 93 -3.15 25.36 -4.29
N ALA A 94 -3.33 26.23 -3.31
CA ALA A 94 -4.10 25.92 -2.09
C ALA A 94 -5.53 25.48 -2.43
N VAL A 95 -6.22 26.24 -3.31
CA VAL A 95 -7.56 25.90 -3.78
C VAL A 95 -7.56 24.54 -4.50
N ALA A 96 -6.61 24.29 -5.40
CA ALA A 96 -6.52 23.00 -6.10
C ALA A 96 -6.31 21.82 -5.11
N LEU A 97 -5.44 21.97 -4.12
CA LEU A 97 -5.25 20.96 -3.08
C LEU A 97 -6.52 20.71 -2.27
N ILE A 98 -7.23 21.77 -1.87
CA ILE A 98 -8.48 21.66 -1.11
C ILE A 98 -9.54 20.96 -1.96
N VAL A 99 -9.74 21.38 -3.20
CA VAL A 99 -10.74 20.79 -4.10
C VAL A 99 -10.42 19.32 -4.38
N ALA A 100 -9.16 18.98 -4.65
CA ALA A 100 -8.74 17.58 -4.81
C ALA A 100 -8.98 16.79 -3.51
N ALA A 101 -8.55 17.28 -2.35
CA ALA A 101 -8.72 16.59 -1.09
C ALA A 101 -10.20 16.36 -0.75
N VAL A 102 -11.03 17.39 -0.88
CA VAL A 102 -12.48 17.32 -0.64
C VAL A 102 -13.16 16.38 -1.64
N GLY A 103 -12.84 16.48 -2.93
CA GLY A 103 -13.41 15.59 -3.96
C GLY A 103 -13.09 14.11 -3.70
N ASN A 104 -11.84 13.81 -3.33
CA ASN A 104 -11.41 12.46 -2.99
C ASN A 104 -12.00 11.98 -1.65
N ALA A 105 -12.07 12.84 -0.63
CA ALA A 105 -12.65 12.50 0.67
C ALA A 105 -14.18 12.31 0.60
N ALA A 106 -14.89 13.13 -0.18
CA ALA A 106 -16.34 13.04 -0.36
C ALA A 106 -16.76 11.67 -0.92
N ARG A 107 -15.92 11.06 -1.78
CA ARG A 107 -16.12 9.69 -2.25
C ARG A 107 -16.24 8.71 -1.08
N MET A 108 -15.40 8.83 -0.06
CA MET A 108 -15.43 7.95 1.12
C MET A 108 -16.71 8.12 1.95
N GLY A 109 -17.48 9.19 1.74
CA GLY A 109 -18.80 9.38 2.35
C GLY A 109 -19.96 8.75 1.58
N MET A 110 -19.73 8.20 0.38
CA MET A 110 -20.81 7.68 -0.47
C MET A 110 -21.43 6.40 0.12
N PRO A 111 -22.76 6.35 0.37
CA PRO A 111 -23.42 5.21 0.99
C PRO A 111 -23.22 3.88 0.25
N GLY A 112 -23.08 3.93 -1.09
CA GLY A 112 -22.88 2.75 -1.92
C GLY A 112 -21.59 1.98 -1.61
N LEU A 113 -20.51 2.66 -1.20
CA LEU A 113 -19.25 2.01 -0.81
C LEU A 113 -19.39 1.21 0.49
N TRP A 114 -20.27 1.64 1.38
CA TRP A 114 -20.48 1.06 2.70
C TRP A 114 -21.60 0.02 2.73
N ALA A 115 -22.47 0.01 1.72
CA ALA A 115 -23.59 -0.93 1.61
C ALA A 115 -23.16 -2.39 1.72
N ARG A 116 -21.97 -2.75 1.19
CA ARG A 116 -21.41 -4.11 1.32
C ARG A 116 -21.06 -4.44 2.78
N ARG A 117 -20.42 -3.52 3.52
CA ARG A 117 -20.09 -3.73 4.93
C ARG A 117 -21.34 -3.98 5.76
N HIS A 118 -22.41 -3.22 5.52
CA HIS A 118 -23.69 -3.41 6.20
C HIS A 118 -24.35 -4.77 5.91
N ARG A 119 -24.11 -5.35 4.73
CA ARG A 119 -24.66 -6.68 4.34
C ARG A 119 -23.79 -7.86 4.78
N VAL A 120 -22.47 -7.70 4.81
CA VAL A 120 -21.51 -8.79 5.08
C VAL A 120 -21.13 -8.88 6.57
N GLY A 121 -21.29 -7.80 7.33
CA GLY A 121 -20.97 -7.74 8.75
C GLY A 121 -19.47 -7.53 9.03
N ASP A 122 -19.10 -7.51 10.32
CA ASP A 122 -17.70 -7.37 10.75
C ASP A 122 -16.88 -8.63 10.39
N PRO A 123 -15.58 -8.48 10.10
CA PRO A 123 -14.73 -9.60 9.70
C PRO A 123 -14.49 -10.64 10.81
N TYR A 124 -14.76 -10.28 12.08
CA TYR A 124 -14.66 -11.17 13.24
C TYR A 124 -15.91 -11.07 14.13
N PRO A 125 -16.26 -12.14 14.86
CA PRO A 125 -17.31 -12.09 15.86
C PRO A 125 -16.81 -11.34 17.10
N TYR A 126 -17.20 -10.06 17.23
CA TYR A 126 -16.91 -9.24 18.40
C TYR A 126 -17.96 -9.45 19.51
N PRO A 127 -17.55 -9.55 20.79
CA PRO A 127 -18.49 -9.40 21.90
C PRO A 127 -19.26 -8.08 21.77
N LYS A 128 -20.56 -8.08 22.09
CA LYS A 128 -21.41 -6.88 21.99
C LYS A 128 -20.89 -5.70 22.83
N SER A 129 -20.12 -5.97 23.88
CA SER A 129 -19.49 -4.98 24.75
C SER A 129 -18.20 -4.37 24.20
N THR A 130 -17.65 -4.87 23.09
CA THR A 130 -16.41 -4.34 22.52
C THR A 130 -16.69 -3.03 21.78
N GLY A 131 -16.16 -1.92 22.31
CA GLY A 131 -16.24 -0.61 21.66
C GLY A 131 -15.45 -0.54 20.35
N GLU A 132 -15.75 0.46 19.51
CA GLU A 132 -15.19 0.58 18.15
C GLU A 132 -13.67 0.77 18.10
N VAL A 133 -13.08 1.46 19.08
CA VAL A 133 -11.62 1.71 19.12
C VAL A 133 -10.84 0.40 19.25
N PRO A 134 -11.11 -0.48 20.23
CA PRO A 134 -10.53 -1.82 20.28
C PRO A 134 -10.68 -2.63 18.98
N LYS A 135 -11.86 -2.57 18.33
CA LYS A 135 -12.06 -3.27 17.03
C LYS A 135 -11.08 -2.76 15.98
N ARG A 136 -10.93 -1.45 15.83
CA ARG A 136 -10.00 -0.85 14.86
C ARG A 136 -8.56 -1.22 15.14
N VAL A 137 -8.14 -1.23 16.41
CA VAL A 137 -6.79 -1.68 16.79
C VAL A 137 -6.56 -3.14 16.36
N SER A 138 -7.55 -4.02 16.54
CA SER A 138 -7.40 -5.41 16.09
C SER A 138 -7.24 -5.56 14.58
N PHE A 139 -7.85 -4.67 13.77
CA PHE A 139 -7.65 -4.64 12.32
C PHE A 139 -6.23 -4.20 11.93
N ILE A 140 -5.63 -3.26 12.67
CA ILE A 140 -4.22 -2.87 12.47
C ILE A 140 -3.33 -4.10 12.71
N VAL A 141 -3.49 -4.73 13.88
CA VAL A 141 -2.64 -5.83 14.30
C VAL A 141 -2.73 -6.98 13.31
N ASP A 142 -3.94 -7.30 12.85
CA ASP A 142 -4.12 -8.32 11.83
C ASP A 142 -3.51 -7.92 10.48
N SER A 143 -3.81 -6.72 9.98
CA SER A 143 -3.30 -6.23 8.69
C SER A 143 -1.77 -6.21 8.64
N VAL A 144 -1.13 -5.72 9.69
CA VAL A 144 0.34 -5.64 9.79
C VAL A 144 0.95 -7.04 9.90
N SER A 145 0.36 -7.91 10.72
CA SER A 145 0.84 -9.29 10.85
C SER A 145 0.71 -10.05 9.54
N HIS A 146 -0.44 -9.92 8.87
CA HIS A 146 -0.69 -10.54 7.57
C HIS A 146 0.25 -10.02 6.49
N SER A 147 0.44 -8.70 6.43
CA SER A 147 1.31 -8.07 5.44
C SER A 147 2.78 -8.45 5.66
N LEU A 148 3.24 -8.52 6.91
CA LEU A 148 4.60 -8.96 7.22
C LEU A 148 4.82 -10.44 6.85
N SER A 149 3.81 -11.29 7.06
CA SER A 149 3.89 -12.71 6.69
C SER A 149 4.00 -12.93 5.19
N ASN A 150 3.19 -12.20 4.41
CA ASN A 150 3.04 -12.45 2.98
C ASN A 150 3.99 -11.61 2.12
N TYR A 151 4.41 -10.45 2.61
CA TYR A 151 5.23 -9.49 1.88
C TYR A 151 6.44 -8.99 2.70
N PRO A 152 7.22 -9.88 3.35
CA PRO A 152 8.30 -9.47 4.25
C PRO A 152 9.35 -8.59 3.54
N VAL A 153 9.58 -8.84 2.25
CA VAL A 153 10.55 -8.10 1.42
C VAL A 153 10.22 -6.60 1.37
N VAL A 154 8.94 -6.21 1.31
CA VAL A 154 8.52 -4.80 1.26
C VAL A 154 8.81 -4.10 2.59
N PHE A 155 8.56 -4.76 3.71
CA PHE A 155 8.86 -4.24 5.05
C PHE A 155 10.36 -4.06 5.28
N PHE A 156 11.17 -5.01 4.84
CA PHE A 156 12.63 -4.88 4.92
C PHE A 156 13.14 -3.78 3.99
N ALA A 157 12.62 -3.68 2.77
CA ALA A 157 13.02 -2.64 1.83
C ALA A 157 12.78 -1.23 2.39
N ILE A 158 11.60 -0.95 2.96
CA ILE A 158 11.34 0.37 3.56
C ILE A 158 12.23 0.63 4.77
N MET A 159 12.45 -0.37 5.63
CA MET A 159 13.33 -0.24 6.80
C MET A 159 14.76 0.10 6.38
N LEU A 160 15.32 -0.63 5.40
CA LEU A 160 16.66 -0.40 4.89
C LEU A 160 16.79 0.96 4.18
N SER A 161 15.74 1.41 3.48
CA SER A 161 15.70 2.73 2.84
C SER A 161 15.77 3.87 3.85
N VAL A 162 14.98 3.77 4.93
CA VAL A 162 14.97 4.75 6.02
C VAL A 162 16.32 4.76 6.73
N ILE A 163 16.90 3.59 7.02
CA ILE A 163 18.25 3.48 7.62
C ILE A 163 19.29 4.16 6.71
N ALA A 164 19.31 3.81 5.42
CA ALA A 164 20.25 4.38 4.46
C ALA A 164 20.16 5.91 4.41
N MET A 165 18.94 6.45 4.34
CA MET A 165 18.73 7.89 4.31
C MET A 165 19.16 8.57 5.62
N CYS A 166 18.80 8.02 6.78
CA CYS A 166 19.21 8.56 8.08
C CYS A 166 20.74 8.60 8.21
N LEU A 167 21.45 7.56 7.79
CA LEU A 167 22.92 7.54 7.79
C LEU A 167 23.51 8.64 6.89
N VAL A 168 22.96 8.83 5.69
CA VAL A 168 23.40 9.89 4.77
C VAL A 168 23.18 11.28 5.38
N VAL A 169 21.98 11.52 5.93
CA VAL A 169 21.61 12.81 6.51
C VAL A 169 22.44 13.12 7.76
N MET A 170 22.69 12.11 8.61
CA MET A 170 23.57 12.23 9.78
C MET A 170 25.02 12.54 9.38
N LYS A 171 25.56 11.88 8.35
CA LYS A 171 26.92 12.15 7.83
C LYS A 171 27.04 13.55 7.25
N ARG A 172 25.97 14.05 6.63
CA ARG A 172 25.87 15.44 6.13
C ARG A 172 25.73 16.48 7.24
N GLY A 173 25.63 16.07 8.51
CA GLY A 173 25.58 16.97 9.67
C GLY A 173 24.18 17.51 9.98
N PHE A 174 23.16 17.18 9.19
CA PHE A 174 21.79 17.65 9.43
C PHE A 174 21.19 16.94 10.65
N HIS A 175 20.84 17.71 11.69
CA HIS A 175 20.12 17.23 12.88
C HIS A 175 20.66 15.91 13.48
N ARG A 176 21.99 15.69 13.42
CA ARG A 176 22.65 14.39 13.66
C ARG A 176 22.18 13.68 14.93
N ARG A 177 22.05 14.40 16.04
CA ARG A 177 21.60 13.84 17.33
C ARG A 177 20.14 13.39 17.28
N ALA A 178 19.25 14.25 16.78
CA ALA A 178 17.82 13.93 16.70
C ALA A 178 17.56 12.75 15.76
N ILE A 179 18.20 12.73 14.59
CA ILE A 179 18.04 11.63 13.63
C ILE A 179 18.63 10.33 14.17
N GLY A 180 19.77 10.37 14.88
CA GLY A 180 20.32 9.18 15.51
C GLY A 180 19.40 8.56 16.56
N ILE A 181 18.75 9.39 17.39
CA ILE A 181 17.76 8.94 18.39
C ILE A 181 16.54 8.33 17.68
N LEU A 182 15.98 9.05 16.70
CA LEU A 182 14.82 8.58 15.94
C LEU A 182 15.11 7.27 15.19
N LEU A 183 16.30 7.15 14.59
CA LEU A 183 16.73 5.93 13.91
C LEU A 183 16.83 4.74 14.88
N THR A 184 17.40 4.97 16.06
CA THR A 184 17.53 3.92 17.09
C THR A 184 16.16 3.43 17.53
N LEU A 185 15.25 4.37 17.86
CA LEU A 185 13.88 4.05 18.24
C LEU A 185 13.11 3.35 17.12
N PHE A 186 13.32 3.78 15.87
CA PHE A 186 12.72 3.17 14.69
C PHE A 186 13.15 1.70 14.54
N CYS A 187 14.45 1.42 14.66
CA CYS A 187 14.98 0.06 14.58
C CYS A 187 14.44 -0.82 15.71
N VAL A 188 14.46 -0.34 16.96
CA VAL A 188 13.94 -1.09 18.11
C VAL A 188 12.45 -1.38 17.96
N ALA A 189 11.65 -0.38 17.59
CA ALA A 189 10.22 -0.55 17.38
C ALA A 189 9.90 -1.46 16.20
N SER A 190 10.67 -1.40 15.10
CA SER A 190 10.51 -2.29 13.94
C SER A 190 10.83 -3.75 14.28
N VAL A 191 11.89 -4.01 15.07
CA VAL A 191 12.22 -5.36 15.54
C VAL A 191 11.13 -5.88 16.49
N GLY A 192 10.65 -5.04 17.42
CA GLY A 192 9.55 -5.39 18.31
C GLY A 192 8.26 -5.72 17.55
N LEU A 193 7.93 -4.92 16.53
CA LEU A 193 6.80 -5.14 15.64
C LEU A 193 6.91 -6.48 14.91
N ALA A 194 8.09 -6.75 14.32
CA ALA A 194 8.33 -7.98 13.58
C ALA A 194 8.23 -9.22 14.50
N ALA A 195 8.84 -9.18 15.68
CA ALA A 195 8.80 -10.27 16.64
C ALA A 195 7.38 -10.55 17.16
N ALA A 196 6.63 -9.49 17.52
CA ALA A 196 5.25 -9.62 17.99
C ALA A 196 4.33 -10.16 16.88
N SER A 197 4.48 -9.65 15.66
CA SER A 197 3.72 -10.10 14.48
C SER A 197 4.02 -11.56 14.13
N LEU A 198 5.30 -11.97 14.11
CA LEU A 198 5.71 -13.37 13.89
C LEU A 198 5.11 -14.32 14.94
N ARG A 199 5.08 -13.89 16.21
CA ARG A 199 4.43 -14.67 17.28
C ARG A 199 2.94 -14.82 17.04
N ILE A 200 2.25 -13.75 16.64
CA ILE A 200 0.82 -13.80 16.28
C ILE A 200 0.59 -14.78 15.14
N ILE A 201 1.36 -14.67 14.06
CA ILE A 201 1.27 -15.54 12.88
C ILE A 201 1.50 -17.01 13.28
N THR A 202 2.51 -17.29 14.11
CA THR A 202 2.83 -18.65 14.55
C THR A 202 1.69 -19.25 15.36
N VAL A 203 1.10 -18.48 16.28
CA VAL A 203 -0.05 -18.94 17.08
C VAL A 203 -1.28 -19.19 16.21
N LEU A 204 -1.56 -18.30 15.25
CA LEU A 204 -2.65 -18.46 14.29
C LEU A 204 -2.45 -19.71 13.42
N ALA A 205 -1.24 -19.93 12.91
CA ALA A 205 -0.88 -21.09 12.11
C ALA A 205 -1.02 -22.41 12.90
N GLN A 206 -0.47 -22.46 14.12
CA GLN A 206 -0.59 -23.63 15.01
C GLN A 206 -2.04 -23.99 15.31
N ARG A 207 -2.90 -22.98 15.51
CA ARG A 207 -4.32 -23.16 15.79
C ARG A 207 -5.19 -23.30 14.54
N LYS A 208 -4.61 -23.21 13.33
CA LYS A 208 -5.31 -23.20 12.04
C LYS A 208 -6.41 -22.13 11.98
N LEU A 209 -6.13 -20.95 12.54
CA LEU A 209 -7.02 -19.79 12.55
C LEU A 209 -6.53 -18.75 11.53
N VAL A 210 -7.44 -18.11 10.81
CA VAL A 210 -7.16 -16.94 9.93
C VAL A 210 -7.20 -15.63 10.74
N GLY A 211 -7.69 -15.68 11.97
CA GLY A 211 -7.64 -14.56 12.92
C GLY A 211 -8.37 -14.87 14.22
N ASP A 212 -7.96 -14.21 15.31
CA ASP A 212 -8.50 -14.42 16.66
C ASP A 212 -8.46 -13.13 17.47
N ILE A 213 -9.65 -12.63 17.83
CA ILE A 213 -9.83 -11.42 18.61
C ILE A 213 -9.12 -11.49 19.98
N ARG A 214 -9.08 -12.67 20.61
CA ARG A 214 -8.41 -12.86 21.90
C ARG A 214 -6.90 -12.69 21.76
N LEU A 215 -6.35 -13.07 20.61
CA LEU A 215 -4.94 -12.90 20.30
C LEU A 215 -4.62 -11.43 19.99
N TYR A 216 -5.48 -10.73 19.25
CA TYR A 216 -5.28 -9.31 18.97
C TYR A 216 -5.41 -8.41 20.20
N PHE A 217 -6.22 -8.81 21.20
CA PHE A 217 -6.30 -8.14 22.50
C PHE A 217 -5.33 -8.69 23.55
N SER A 218 -4.53 -9.70 23.21
CA SER A 218 -3.49 -10.20 24.12
C SER A 218 -2.36 -9.17 24.27
N ALA A 219 -1.50 -9.37 25.28
CA ALA A 219 -0.29 -8.56 25.44
C ALA A 219 0.58 -8.52 24.17
N THR A 220 0.61 -9.60 23.38
CA THR A 220 1.35 -9.64 22.11
C THR A 220 0.68 -8.80 21.02
N GLY A 221 -0.65 -8.83 20.94
CA GLY A 221 -1.41 -7.98 20.01
C GLY A 221 -1.28 -6.50 20.34
N VAL A 222 -1.40 -6.15 21.62
CA VAL A 222 -1.19 -4.78 22.11
C VAL A 222 0.24 -4.31 21.84
N LEU A 223 1.25 -5.14 22.11
CA LEU A 223 2.64 -4.82 21.82
C LEU A 223 2.86 -4.56 20.32
N SER A 224 2.30 -5.41 19.44
CA SER A 224 2.36 -5.20 17.99
C SER A 224 1.74 -3.85 17.59
N GLY A 225 0.54 -3.54 18.10
CA GLY A 225 -0.11 -2.26 17.84
C GLY A 225 0.68 -1.04 18.33
N VAL A 226 1.27 -1.12 19.52
CA VAL A 226 2.12 -0.05 20.08
C VAL A 226 3.40 0.14 19.26
N CYS A 227 4.11 -0.94 18.95
CA CYS A 227 5.32 -0.88 18.12
C CYS A 227 5.01 -0.30 16.74
N PHE A 228 3.91 -0.72 16.11
CA PHE A 228 3.45 -0.15 14.85
C PHE A 228 3.19 1.36 14.97
N GLY A 229 2.44 1.79 15.98
CA GLY A 229 2.17 3.21 16.23
C GLY A 229 3.46 4.03 16.38
N ILE A 230 4.43 3.53 17.14
CA ILE A 230 5.75 4.18 17.29
C ILE A 230 6.48 4.28 15.95
N VAL A 231 6.53 3.20 15.16
CA VAL A 231 7.16 3.19 13.84
C VAL A 231 6.52 4.23 12.92
N MET A 232 5.18 4.30 12.88
CA MET A 232 4.46 5.26 12.04
C MET A 232 4.76 6.71 12.46
N VAL A 233 4.71 7.02 13.77
CA VAL A 233 5.02 8.36 14.28
C VAL A 233 6.45 8.78 13.94
N ILE A 234 7.43 7.89 14.15
CA ILE A 234 8.83 8.18 13.84
C ILE A 234 9.00 8.39 12.33
N LEU A 235 8.36 7.56 11.51
CA LEU A 235 8.41 7.69 10.05
C LEU A 235 7.83 9.03 9.59
N VAL A 236 6.72 9.52 10.17
CA VAL A 236 6.18 10.86 9.88
C VAL A 236 7.20 11.95 10.23
N VAL A 237 7.78 11.90 11.43
CA VAL A 237 8.76 12.91 11.88
C VAL A 237 10.00 12.91 10.97
N LEU A 238 10.58 11.74 10.70
CA LEU A 238 11.72 11.59 9.80
C LEU A 238 11.39 12.08 8.40
N THR A 239 10.21 11.76 7.88
CA THR A 239 9.74 12.21 6.57
C THR A 239 9.70 13.73 6.49
N VAL A 240 9.12 14.41 7.48
CA VAL A 240 9.05 15.88 7.49
C VAL A 240 10.44 16.51 7.57
N MET A 241 11.32 15.97 8.41
CA MET A 241 12.71 16.46 8.53
C MET A 241 13.48 16.29 7.21
N VAL A 242 13.37 15.11 6.59
CA VAL A 242 14.07 14.78 5.34
C VAL A 242 13.49 15.53 4.14
N ALA A 243 12.17 15.62 4.02
CA ALA A 243 11.51 16.25 2.87
C ALA A 243 11.79 17.75 2.75
N ARG A 244 12.21 18.39 3.85
CA ARG A 244 12.64 19.80 3.87
C ARG A 244 14.07 20.01 3.38
N LEU A 245 14.85 18.94 3.21
CA LEU A 245 16.18 19.02 2.61
C LEU A 245 16.05 19.28 1.08
N PRO A 246 16.95 20.08 0.49
CA PRO A 246 16.97 20.30 -0.96
C PRO A 246 17.00 18.97 -1.73
N GLY A 247 16.16 18.86 -2.76
CA GLY A 247 16.06 17.64 -3.58
C GLY A 247 15.28 16.48 -2.96
N CYS A 248 14.87 16.55 -1.69
CA CYS A 248 14.26 15.41 -0.98
C CYS A 248 12.73 15.50 -0.84
N GLY A 249 12.08 16.56 -1.33
CA GLY A 249 10.66 16.77 -1.07
C GLY A 249 9.73 15.65 -1.57
N MET A 250 10.13 14.89 -2.59
CA MET A 250 9.36 13.73 -3.06
C MET A 250 9.27 12.60 -2.03
N VAL A 251 10.23 12.49 -1.11
CA VAL A 251 10.18 11.56 0.03
C VAL A 251 8.93 11.85 0.88
N GLY A 252 8.61 13.14 1.07
CA GLY A 252 7.40 13.56 1.77
C GLY A 252 6.13 13.13 1.07
N VAL A 253 6.03 13.46 -0.22
CA VAL A 253 4.85 13.20 -1.03
C VAL A 253 4.57 11.71 -1.18
N SER A 254 5.59 10.89 -1.48
CA SER A 254 5.43 9.44 -1.66
C SER A 254 5.08 8.74 -0.36
N THR A 255 5.67 9.17 0.76
CA THR A 255 5.39 8.58 2.08
C THR A 255 3.99 8.95 2.55
N GLY A 256 3.56 10.20 2.33
CA GLY A 256 2.17 10.62 2.56
C GLY A 256 1.17 9.77 1.77
N ALA A 257 1.46 9.50 0.50
CA ALA A 257 0.63 8.63 -0.33
C ALA A 257 0.57 7.21 0.26
N ALA A 258 1.71 6.62 0.61
CA ALA A 258 1.80 5.28 1.18
C ALA A 258 0.99 5.14 2.47
N PHE A 259 1.10 6.12 3.39
CA PHE A 259 0.26 6.17 4.59
C PHE A 259 -1.23 6.23 4.27
N GLY A 260 -1.62 7.03 3.27
CA GLY A 260 -3.00 7.14 2.82
C GLY A 260 -3.57 5.79 2.38
N TYR A 261 -2.83 5.03 1.56
CA TYR A 261 -3.26 3.70 1.11
C TYR A 261 -3.34 2.67 2.24
N ASP A 262 -2.43 2.73 3.22
CA ASP A 262 -2.38 1.75 4.32
C ASP A 262 -3.27 2.12 5.52
N ALA A 263 -3.77 3.36 5.58
CA ALA A 263 -4.85 3.75 6.47
C ALA A 263 -6.20 3.12 6.07
N LEU A 264 -6.28 2.48 4.92
CA LEU A 264 -7.54 2.04 4.33
C LEU A 264 -8.12 0.77 4.97
N PRO A 265 -7.35 -0.29 5.27
CA PRO A 265 -7.79 -1.38 6.14
C PRO A 265 -8.35 -0.88 7.49
N LEU A 266 -7.75 0.18 8.02
CA LEU A 266 -8.15 0.88 9.25
C LEU A 266 -9.50 1.62 9.13
N ILE A 267 -9.72 2.29 7.99
CA ILE A 267 -10.93 3.06 7.70
C ILE A 267 -12.09 2.13 7.35
N GLN A 268 -11.86 1.14 6.48
CA GLN A 268 -12.87 0.24 5.97
C GLN A 268 -13.17 -0.96 6.88
N GLY A 269 -12.25 -1.31 7.79
CA GLY A 269 -12.41 -2.46 8.68
C GLY A 269 -12.33 -3.79 7.94
N SER A 270 -11.54 -3.86 6.86
CA SER A 270 -11.30 -5.08 6.10
C SER A 270 -9.82 -5.45 6.18
N PRO A 271 -9.47 -6.61 6.76
CA PRO A 271 -8.08 -7.04 6.89
C PRO A 271 -7.49 -7.72 5.63
N GLY A 272 -8.20 -7.73 4.49
CA GLY A 272 -7.86 -8.59 3.35
C GLY A 272 -6.64 -8.14 2.53
N GLY A 273 -5.94 -9.10 1.93
CA GLY A 273 -4.79 -8.85 1.03
C GLY A 273 -5.14 -8.01 -0.22
N ARG A 274 -6.40 -8.01 -0.67
CA ARG A 274 -6.86 -7.16 -1.79
C ARG A 274 -6.82 -5.67 -1.46
N THR A 275 -7.10 -5.30 -0.21
CA THR A 275 -7.04 -3.90 0.24
C THR A 275 -5.61 -3.42 0.47
N SER A 276 -4.65 -4.33 0.65
CA SER A 276 -3.24 -3.99 0.89
C SER A 276 -2.36 -4.00 -0.36
N PHE A 277 -2.73 -4.69 -1.46
CA PHE A 277 -1.91 -4.75 -2.68
C PHE A 277 -1.47 -3.36 -3.17
N LEU A 278 -2.41 -2.44 -3.31
CA LEU A 278 -2.13 -1.09 -3.80
C LEU A 278 -1.26 -0.29 -2.83
N GLY A 279 -1.50 -0.45 -1.53
CA GLY A 279 -0.65 0.11 -0.47
C GLY A 279 0.77 -0.44 -0.54
N LEU A 280 0.95 -1.73 -0.77
CA LEU A 280 2.27 -2.37 -0.90
C LEU A 280 3.03 -1.86 -2.12
N VAL A 281 2.36 -1.68 -3.26
CA VAL A 281 2.97 -1.09 -4.47
C VAL A 281 3.47 0.33 -4.15
N VAL A 282 2.64 1.16 -3.52
CA VAL A 282 3.01 2.55 -3.21
C VAL A 282 4.07 2.63 -2.11
N PHE A 283 4.06 1.74 -1.12
CA PHE A 283 5.13 1.61 -0.13
C PHE A 283 6.45 1.21 -0.78
N THR A 284 6.42 0.29 -1.75
CA THR A 284 7.60 -0.13 -2.52
C THR A 284 8.16 1.05 -3.32
N VAL A 285 7.31 1.81 -4.00
CA VAL A 285 7.70 3.05 -4.70
C VAL A 285 8.27 4.08 -3.72
N SER A 286 7.67 4.23 -2.53
CA SER A 286 8.18 5.14 -1.52
C SER A 286 9.56 4.70 -1.01
N ALA A 287 9.78 3.42 -0.74
CA ALA A 287 11.09 2.88 -0.35
C ALA A 287 12.16 3.18 -1.41
N LEU A 288 11.83 2.99 -2.69
CA LEU A 288 12.70 3.39 -3.80
C LEU A 288 13.03 4.88 -3.76
N ILE A 289 12.04 5.76 -3.57
CA ILE A 289 12.24 7.21 -3.51
C ILE A 289 13.15 7.59 -2.32
N TRP A 290 12.98 6.96 -1.16
CA TRP A 290 13.87 7.12 -0.01
C TRP A 290 15.32 6.72 -0.34
N ALA A 291 15.51 5.54 -0.93
CA ALA A 291 16.82 5.03 -1.31
C ALA A 291 17.50 5.93 -2.37
N TRP A 292 16.76 6.36 -3.39
CA TRP A 292 17.28 7.24 -4.43
C TRP A 292 17.57 8.65 -3.92
N ALA A 293 16.76 9.19 -3.01
CA ALA A 293 17.06 10.46 -2.35
C ALA A 293 18.36 10.39 -1.53
N ALA A 294 18.61 9.27 -0.85
CA ALA A 294 19.87 9.04 -0.14
C ALA A 294 21.06 9.05 -1.10
N VAL A 295 20.96 8.35 -2.23
CA VAL A 295 22.01 8.33 -3.27
C VAL A 295 22.23 9.73 -3.87
N GLY A 296 21.16 10.46 -4.18
CA GLY A 296 21.22 11.82 -4.70
C GLY A 296 21.90 12.79 -3.72
N LEU A 297 21.52 12.74 -2.44
CA LEU A 297 22.16 13.52 -1.38
C LEU A 297 23.63 13.16 -1.19
N MET A 298 24.06 11.92 -1.45
CA MET A 298 25.49 11.59 -1.42
C MET A 298 26.24 12.20 -2.61
N ARG A 299 25.68 12.11 -3.83
CA ARG A 299 26.33 12.59 -5.06
C ARG A 299 26.43 14.11 -5.17
N GLY A 300 25.50 14.86 -4.57
CA GLY A 300 25.54 16.34 -4.58
C GLY A 300 26.77 16.99 -3.91
N SER A 301 27.76 16.20 -3.45
CA SER A 301 29.05 16.70 -2.94
C SER A 301 30.09 16.98 -4.04
N THR A 302 29.94 16.45 -5.27
CA THR A 302 31.02 16.51 -6.26
C THR A 302 30.98 17.74 -7.18
N ALA A 303 30.00 18.65 -7.03
CA ALA A 303 29.76 19.71 -8.02
C ALA A 303 29.77 21.16 -7.49
N GLN A 304 30.15 21.42 -6.23
CA GLN A 304 30.20 22.81 -5.71
C GLN A 304 31.33 23.02 -4.69
N GLY A 305 32.43 23.65 -5.15
CA GLY A 305 33.56 24.24 -4.41
C GLY A 305 34.65 23.24 -3.94
N ASP A 306 35.96 23.43 -4.11
CA ASP A 306 36.78 24.52 -4.63
C ASP A 306 38.15 23.95 -5.10
N SER A 307 38.76 24.67 -6.04
CA SER A 307 40.15 24.55 -6.46
C SER A 307 41.18 24.88 -5.36
N CYS A 308 42.33 24.20 -5.45
CA CYS A 308 43.69 24.53 -4.95
C CYS A 308 44.21 23.99 -3.58
N VAL A 309 45.32 23.20 -3.69
CA VAL A 309 46.51 23.03 -2.79
C VAL A 309 46.48 21.82 -1.81
N PRO A 310 47.61 21.09 -1.56
CA PRO A 310 47.88 19.78 -2.17
C PRO A 310 47.97 18.65 -1.11
N ALA A 311 48.25 17.44 -1.59
CA ALA A 311 48.45 16.25 -0.78
C ALA A 311 49.55 16.40 0.28
N SER A 312 49.18 16.22 1.54
CA SER A 312 50.06 15.78 2.63
C SER A 312 49.20 15.39 3.83
N GLU A 313 49.64 14.39 4.58
CA GLU A 313 49.02 13.76 5.76
C GLU A 313 48.04 12.61 5.50
N SER A 314 48.65 11.54 4.97
CA SER A 314 48.33 10.16 5.35
C SER A 314 48.43 9.99 6.87
N GLY A 315 47.33 9.60 7.52
CA GLY A 315 47.36 9.23 8.95
C GLY A 315 46.02 8.98 9.62
N ALA A 316 44.89 9.44 9.06
CA ALA A 316 43.57 9.33 9.71
C ALA A 316 42.42 8.94 8.76
N ARG A 317 42.69 8.12 7.71
CA ARG A 317 41.73 7.87 6.60
C ARG A 317 41.18 6.46 6.48
N VAL A 318 41.12 5.67 7.56
CA VAL A 318 40.54 4.31 7.51
C VAL A 318 39.16 4.20 8.20
N MET A 319 38.68 5.22 8.93
CA MET A 319 37.40 5.12 9.65
C MET A 319 36.23 6.00 9.15
N ALA A 320 36.38 6.78 8.07
CA ALA A 320 35.31 7.67 7.59
C ALA A 320 34.66 7.26 6.23
N ALA A 321 35.13 6.15 5.63
CA ALA A 321 34.63 5.64 4.35
C ALA A 321 33.50 4.60 4.46
N SER A 322 33.31 3.98 5.64
CA SER A 322 32.42 2.82 5.82
C SER A 322 30.93 3.16 5.75
N GLU A 323 30.47 4.26 6.36
CA GLU A 323 29.04 4.57 6.45
C GLU A 323 28.41 4.91 5.10
N THR A 324 29.16 5.55 4.19
CA THR A 324 28.70 5.86 2.82
C THR A 324 28.64 4.62 1.95
N GLN A 325 29.61 3.71 2.09
CA GLN A 325 29.58 2.43 1.41
C GLN A 325 28.41 1.59 1.92
N LEU A 326 28.18 1.55 3.23
CA LEU A 326 27.04 0.87 3.84
C LEU A 326 25.70 1.43 3.34
N ALA A 327 25.48 2.75 3.41
CA ALA A 327 24.24 3.37 2.94
C ALA A 327 23.98 3.12 1.44
N THR A 328 25.03 3.13 0.62
CA THR A 328 24.91 2.80 -0.82
C THR A 328 24.55 1.34 -1.04
N VAL A 329 25.19 0.41 -0.32
CA VAL A 329 24.84 -1.01 -0.35
C VAL A 329 23.39 -1.22 0.07
N LEU A 330 22.94 -0.58 1.14
CA LEU A 330 21.55 -0.67 1.60
C LEU A 330 20.56 -0.13 0.57
N ALA A 331 20.87 0.99 -0.08
CA ALA A 331 20.04 1.55 -1.15
C ALA A 331 19.99 0.63 -2.39
N MET A 332 21.12 0.00 -2.75
CA MET A 332 21.20 -0.96 -3.86
C MET A 332 20.42 -2.24 -3.55
N VAL A 333 20.58 -2.81 -2.34
CA VAL A 333 19.83 -3.98 -1.88
C VAL A 333 18.34 -3.68 -1.89
N THR A 334 17.91 -2.54 -1.33
CA THR A 334 16.52 -2.09 -1.39
C THR A 334 16.02 -2.06 -2.83
N THR A 335 16.77 -1.41 -3.72
CA THR A 335 16.37 -1.27 -5.13
C THR A 335 16.23 -2.62 -5.81
N ALA A 336 17.16 -3.54 -5.57
CA ALA A 336 17.09 -4.91 -6.07
C ALA A 336 15.91 -5.69 -5.49
N SER A 337 15.63 -5.55 -4.19
CA SER A 337 14.47 -6.17 -3.52
C SER A 337 13.14 -5.68 -4.08
N CYS A 338 13.02 -4.38 -4.34
CA CYS A 338 11.83 -3.76 -4.92
C CYS A 338 11.63 -4.14 -6.39
N LEU A 339 12.69 -4.23 -7.19
CA LEU A 339 12.61 -4.51 -8.63
C LEU A 339 12.59 -6.01 -8.96
N GLY A 340 13.25 -6.85 -8.16
CA GLY A 340 13.48 -8.28 -8.46
C GLY A 340 12.26 -9.18 -8.27
N THR A 341 11.25 -8.75 -7.49
CA THR A 341 10.06 -9.55 -7.18
C THR A 341 8.82 -9.17 -8.01
N GLY A 342 8.79 -7.96 -8.57
CA GLY A 342 7.63 -7.41 -9.29
C GLY A 342 7.31 -8.12 -10.61
N PRO A 343 8.27 -8.28 -11.55
CA PRO A 343 7.99 -8.89 -12.85
C PRO A 343 7.55 -10.37 -12.76
N LEU A 344 8.17 -11.13 -11.85
CA LEU A 344 7.82 -12.53 -11.60
C LEU A 344 6.42 -12.65 -10.97
N GLY A 345 6.12 -11.86 -9.94
CA GLY A 345 4.80 -11.87 -9.31
C GLY A 345 3.68 -11.38 -10.24
N ALA A 346 3.94 -10.39 -11.10
CA ALA A 346 2.96 -9.94 -12.09
C ALA A 346 2.66 -11.01 -13.15
N TRP A 347 3.68 -11.77 -13.55
CA TRP A 347 3.52 -12.89 -14.48
C TRP A 347 2.75 -14.05 -13.83
N GLU A 348 3.14 -14.46 -12.62
CA GLU A 348 2.45 -15.51 -11.87
C GLU A 348 0.99 -15.13 -11.56
N MET A 349 0.71 -13.86 -11.28
CA MET A 349 -0.66 -13.36 -11.13
C MET A 349 -1.48 -13.51 -12.40
N LEU A 350 -0.90 -13.13 -13.55
CA LEU A 350 -1.57 -13.23 -14.85
C LEU A 350 -1.88 -14.69 -15.19
N GLU A 351 -0.89 -15.56 -15.00
CA GLU A 351 -1.01 -16.99 -15.24
C GLU A 351 -2.05 -17.61 -14.29
N GLY A 352 -1.94 -17.34 -12.98
CA GLY A 352 -2.87 -17.85 -11.97
C GLY A 352 -4.32 -17.36 -12.17
N ALA A 353 -4.50 -16.10 -12.54
CA ALA A 353 -5.82 -15.55 -12.88
C ALA A 353 -6.41 -16.23 -14.12
N THR A 354 -5.60 -16.47 -15.15
CA THR A 354 -6.01 -17.14 -16.39
C THR A 354 -6.41 -18.60 -16.12
N LEU A 355 -5.59 -19.32 -15.35
CA LEU A 355 -5.85 -20.71 -14.98
C LEU A 355 -7.12 -20.84 -14.15
N ASN A 356 -7.31 -20.01 -13.12
CA ASN A 356 -8.52 -20.03 -12.31
C ASN A 356 -9.76 -19.61 -13.10
N GLY A 357 -9.60 -18.61 -13.97
CA GLY A 357 -10.62 -18.12 -14.87
C GLY A 357 -11.19 -19.19 -15.78
N SER A 358 -10.31 -20.01 -16.38
CA SER A 358 -10.72 -21.14 -17.23
C SER A 358 -11.66 -22.14 -16.52
N VAL A 359 -11.50 -22.34 -15.21
CA VAL A 359 -12.35 -23.21 -14.39
C VAL A 359 -13.66 -22.53 -13.99
N TRP A 360 -13.68 -21.19 -13.90
CA TRP A 360 -14.88 -20.43 -13.56
C TRP A 360 -15.79 -20.12 -14.74
N ARG A 361 -15.29 -20.09 -15.98
CA ARG A 361 -16.14 -19.88 -17.18
C ARG A 361 -17.31 -20.88 -17.25
N PRO A 362 -17.11 -22.20 -17.06
CA PRO A 362 -18.22 -23.16 -17.00
C PRO A 362 -19.18 -22.93 -15.83
N VAL A 363 -18.70 -22.40 -14.70
CA VAL A 363 -19.56 -22.13 -13.53
C VAL A 363 -20.45 -20.92 -13.78
N ASN A 364 -19.92 -19.86 -14.40
CA ASN A 364 -20.71 -18.68 -14.77
C ASN A 364 -21.82 -19.04 -15.77
N ALA A 365 -21.52 -19.88 -16.75
CA ALA A 365 -22.54 -20.39 -17.68
C ALA A 365 -23.66 -21.17 -16.96
N GLN A 366 -23.31 -21.95 -15.93
CA GLN A 366 -24.30 -22.64 -15.08
C GLN A 366 -25.13 -21.67 -14.24
N VAL A 367 -24.50 -20.64 -13.67
CA VAL A 367 -25.16 -19.58 -12.88
C VAL A 367 -26.18 -18.84 -13.74
N ASP A 368 -25.82 -18.47 -14.96
CA ASP A 368 -26.73 -17.75 -15.85
C ASP A 368 -27.90 -18.63 -16.32
N ALA A 369 -27.65 -19.91 -16.61
CA ALA A 369 -28.71 -20.87 -16.88
C ALA A 369 -29.65 -21.05 -15.67
N ALA A 370 -29.09 -21.09 -14.46
CA ALA A 370 -29.89 -21.21 -13.24
C ALA A 370 -30.75 -19.98 -12.97
N ARG A 371 -30.25 -18.77 -13.25
CA ARG A 371 -31.03 -17.52 -13.16
C ARG A 371 -32.20 -17.48 -14.15
N ARG A 372 -32.05 -18.11 -15.32
CA ARG A 372 -33.13 -18.25 -16.31
C ARG A 372 -34.09 -19.40 -15.99
N GLY A 373 -33.86 -20.16 -14.91
CA GLY A 373 -34.68 -21.32 -14.53
C GLY A 373 -34.41 -22.56 -15.39
N GLU A 374 -33.37 -22.56 -16.22
CA GLU A 374 -32.99 -23.67 -17.09
C GLU A 374 -32.20 -24.76 -16.34
N ARG A 375 -31.77 -24.45 -15.11
CA ARG A 375 -30.94 -25.34 -14.29
C ARG A 375 -31.23 -25.13 -12.81
N ASP A 376 -31.38 -26.21 -12.07
CA ASP A 376 -31.62 -26.20 -10.62
C ASP A 376 -30.34 -26.41 -9.81
N THR A 377 -29.22 -26.73 -10.45
CA THR A 377 -27.98 -27.12 -9.78
C THR A 377 -26.77 -26.45 -10.39
N VAL A 378 -25.99 -25.72 -9.60
CA VAL A 378 -24.72 -25.11 -9.99
C VAL A 378 -23.57 -25.90 -9.38
N VAL A 379 -22.69 -26.46 -10.21
CA VAL A 379 -21.50 -27.18 -9.77
C VAL A 379 -20.30 -26.23 -9.76
N VAL A 380 -19.67 -26.10 -8.60
CA VAL A 380 -18.50 -25.26 -8.36
C VAL A 380 -17.30 -26.16 -8.08
N PRO A 381 -16.12 -25.87 -8.65
CA PRO A 381 -14.90 -26.63 -8.36
C PRO A 381 -14.63 -26.66 -6.85
N LYS A 382 -14.11 -27.77 -6.33
CA LYS A 382 -13.68 -27.94 -4.93
C LYS A 382 -12.28 -27.37 -4.66
N ALA A 383 -11.44 -27.28 -5.69
CA ALA A 383 -10.15 -26.62 -5.65
C ALA A 383 -9.92 -25.82 -6.94
N LEU A 384 -9.19 -24.71 -6.82
CA LEU A 384 -8.72 -23.95 -7.97
C LEU A 384 -7.32 -24.41 -8.38
N PRO A 385 -6.95 -24.35 -9.68
CA PRO A 385 -5.60 -24.68 -10.16
C PRO A 385 -4.52 -23.81 -9.52
N ALA A 386 -4.81 -22.53 -9.27
CA ALA A 386 -3.89 -21.56 -8.69
C ALA A 386 -4.53 -20.91 -7.44
N PRO A 387 -4.67 -21.66 -6.33
CA PRO A 387 -5.49 -21.24 -5.18
C PRO A 387 -5.01 -19.97 -4.49
N ASP A 388 -3.73 -19.63 -4.63
CA ASP A 388 -3.11 -18.45 -4.00
C ASP A 388 -3.49 -17.12 -4.67
N TRP A 389 -3.95 -17.16 -5.93
CA TRP A 389 -4.31 -15.98 -6.72
C TRP A 389 -5.81 -15.61 -6.67
N LEU A 390 -6.59 -16.35 -5.87
CA LEU A 390 -7.98 -16.05 -5.54
C LEU A 390 -8.25 -16.45 -4.07
N PRO A 391 -7.61 -15.79 -3.07
CA PRO A 391 -7.76 -16.17 -1.66
C PRO A 391 -9.18 -15.95 -1.10
N ASP A 392 -10.01 -15.14 -1.76
CA ASP A 392 -11.46 -15.02 -1.52
C ASP A 392 -12.26 -16.23 -2.03
N TYR A 393 -11.58 -17.22 -2.63
CA TYR A 393 -12.16 -18.52 -2.92
C TYR A 393 -12.74 -19.07 -1.62
N ALA A 394 -14.08 -19.14 -1.60
CA ALA A 394 -14.87 -19.63 -0.48
C ALA A 394 -14.56 -21.11 -0.13
N GLY A 395 -13.53 -21.72 -0.72
CA GLY A 395 -12.98 -23.05 -0.47
C GLY A 395 -12.66 -23.40 0.97
N ARG A 396 -12.23 -22.44 1.80
CA ARG A 396 -11.63 -22.76 3.12
C ARG A 396 -12.47 -22.44 4.36
N ARG A 397 -13.58 -21.69 4.29
CA ARG A 397 -14.38 -21.34 5.49
C ARG A 397 -15.88 -21.13 5.21
N GLY A 398 -16.73 -21.86 5.94
CA GLY A 398 -18.19 -21.64 6.04
C GLY A 398 -18.95 -21.93 4.74
N SER A 399 -20.24 -22.27 4.83
CA SER A 399 -21.06 -22.76 3.70
C SER A 399 -20.98 -21.82 2.49
N THR A 400 -20.11 -22.20 1.55
CA THR A 400 -19.83 -21.49 0.30
C THR A 400 -21.08 -21.25 -0.53
N GLU A 401 -22.02 -22.18 -0.41
CA GLU A 401 -23.36 -22.12 -0.98
C GLU A 401 -24.09 -20.82 -0.60
N ALA A 402 -24.25 -20.50 0.68
CA ALA A 402 -24.94 -19.28 1.13
C ALA A 402 -24.30 -17.99 0.58
N ARG A 403 -22.95 -17.96 0.49
CA ARG A 403 -22.24 -16.83 -0.11
C ARG A 403 -22.43 -16.75 -1.61
N LEU A 404 -22.43 -17.88 -2.31
CA LEU A 404 -22.62 -17.92 -3.76
C LEU A 404 -24.06 -17.53 -4.14
N HIS A 405 -25.05 -17.96 -3.36
CA HIS A 405 -26.42 -17.45 -3.48
C HIS A 405 -26.48 -15.93 -3.35
N GLN A 406 -25.77 -15.37 -2.37
CA GLN A 406 -25.73 -13.93 -2.15
C GLN A 406 -24.94 -13.17 -3.23
N TYR A 407 -23.79 -13.70 -3.67
CA TYR A 407 -22.92 -13.03 -4.64
C TYR A 407 -23.47 -13.07 -6.06
N TYR A 408 -24.07 -14.19 -6.44
CA TYR A 408 -24.61 -14.39 -7.79
C TYR A 408 -26.14 -14.24 -7.84
N ASP A 409 -26.77 -13.78 -6.76
CA ASP A 409 -28.22 -13.58 -6.70
C ASP A 409 -28.99 -14.81 -7.20
N LEU A 410 -28.55 -16.00 -6.76
CA LEU A 410 -29.16 -17.26 -7.19
C LEU A 410 -30.47 -17.48 -6.42
N PRO A 411 -31.55 -17.90 -7.11
CA PRO A 411 -32.80 -18.30 -6.47
C PRO A 411 -32.57 -19.33 -5.37
N LYS A 412 -33.33 -19.24 -4.27
CA LYS A 412 -33.15 -20.11 -3.08
C LYS A 412 -33.37 -21.61 -3.35
N ASN A 413 -34.03 -21.95 -4.45
CA ASN A 413 -34.29 -23.31 -4.90
C ASN A 413 -33.16 -23.91 -5.75
N VAL A 414 -32.15 -23.11 -6.12
CA VAL A 414 -30.96 -23.62 -6.82
C VAL A 414 -30.02 -24.27 -5.82
N THR A 415 -29.55 -25.47 -6.09
CA THR A 415 -28.60 -26.20 -5.23
C THR A 415 -27.17 -25.90 -5.68
N VAL A 416 -26.24 -25.60 -4.76
CA VAL A 416 -24.84 -25.35 -5.10
C VAL A 416 -23.96 -26.51 -4.63
N VAL A 417 -23.46 -27.30 -5.57
CA VAL A 417 -22.67 -28.50 -5.28
C VAL A 417 -21.20 -28.24 -5.53
N ARG A 418 -20.34 -28.75 -4.64
CA ARG A 418 -18.88 -28.71 -4.81
C ARG A 418 -18.37 -30.03 -5.38
N ARG A 419 -17.63 -29.99 -6.48
CA ARG A 419 -16.97 -31.18 -7.06
C ARG A 419 -15.50 -30.94 -7.33
#